data_AF-A0A1I0BGP5-F1
#
_entry.id   AF-A0A1I0BGP5-F1
#
_cell.length_a   1.000
_cell.length_b   1.000
_cell.length_c   1.000
_cell.angle_alpha   90.00
_cell.angle_beta   90.00
_cell.angle_gamma   90.00
#
_symmetry.space_group_name_H-M   'P 1'
#
loop_
_entity.id
_entity.type
_entity.pdbx_description
1 polymer ?
#
loop_
_entity_poly.entity_id
_entity_poly.type
_entity_poly.pdbx_seq_one_letter_code
_entity_poly.pdbx_strand_id
1 'polypeptide(L)'
;MFFDDLERSCKRLEQFFGGKAYIYFEPSNRTYQISVSNDDLVNNFQYNFPQEESITQPRIRAELQKMLKKYIKQMEIEQELMRKGKL
;
A
#
# COMPACT_ATOMS: atom_id res chain seq x y z
N MET A 1 15.03 7.75 -8.96
CA MET A 1 14.95 6.49 -9.73
C MET A 1 13.62 5.81 -9.42
N PHE A 2 13.12 4.90 -10.27
CA PHE A 2 11.84 4.20 -10.06
C PHE A 2 11.79 3.31 -8.80
N PHE A 3 12.94 2.99 -8.19
CA PHE A 3 13.05 2.24 -6.93
C PHE A 3 12.65 3.06 -5.69
N ASP A 4 12.76 4.39 -5.74
CA ASP A 4 12.53 5.27 -4.58
C ASP A 4 11.05 5.37 -4.17
N ASP A 5 10.14 5.15 -5.11
CA ASP A 5 8.75 5.58 -4.97
C ASP A 5 7.86 4.58 -4.21
N LEU A 6 8.11 3.28 -4.36
CA LEU A 6 7.40 2.24 -3.61
C LEU A 6 7.88 2.25 -2.16
N GLU A 7 9.19 2.34 -1.94
CA GLU A 7 9.77 2.49 -0.60
C GLU A 7 9.26 3.77 0.09
N ARG A 8 9.16 4.88 -0.65
CA ARG A 8 8.57 6.13 -0.13
C ARG A 8 7.08 5.97 0.24
N SER A 9 6.33 5.20 -0.53
CA SER A 9 4.93 4.88 -0.21
C SER A 9 4.83 4.04 1.05
N CYS A 10 5.69 3.02 1.21
CA CYS A 10 5.79 2.22 2.43
C CYS A 10 6.14 3.08 3.65
N LYS A 11 7.18 3.91 3.56
CA LYS A 11 7.57 4.85 4.62
C LYS A 11 6.45 5.79 5.03
N ARG A 12 5.63 6.26 4.08
CA ARG A 12 4.44 7.05 4.41
C ARG A 12 3.42 6.24 5.19
N LEU A 13 3.14 5.01 4.79
CA LEU A 13 2.23 4.15 5.56
C LEU A 13 2.76 3.87 6.97
N GLU A 14 4.06 3.64 7.11
CA GLU A 14 4.72 3.49 8.42
C GLU A 14 4.51 4.73 9.30
N GLN A 15 4.64 5.93 8.73
CA GLN A 15 4.36 7.19 9.43
C GLN A 15 2.89 7.35 9.81
N PHE A 16 1.96 6.96 8.92
CA PHE A 16 0.52 7.06 9.17
C PHE A 16 0.05 6.12 10.28
N PHE A 17 0.52 4.89 10.26
CA PHE A 17 0.07 3.86 11.19
C PHE A 17 1.00 3.69 12.40
N GLY A 18 2.16 4.36 12.43
CA GLY A 18 3.13 4.22 13.53
C GLY A 18 3.70 2.81 13.64
N GLY A 19 4.03 2.19 12.50
CA GLY A 19 4.43 0.77 12.43
C GLY A 19 5.44 0.48 11.34
N LYS A 20 5.69 -0.81 11.06
CA LYS A 20 6.56 -1.27 9.96
C LYS A 20 5.74 -1.83 8.82
N ALA A 21 6.12 -1.49 7.59
CA ALA A 21 5.50 -1.99 6.38
C ALA A 21 6.27 -3.19 5.83
N TYR A 22 5.55 -4.28 5.56
CA TYR A 22 6.07 -5.51 4.99
C TYR A 22 5.37 -5.80 3.68
N ILE A 23 6.13 -6.22 2.67
CA ILE A 23 5.57 -6.63 1.37
C ILE A 23 5.76 -8.13 1.23
N TYR A 24 4.65 -8.85 1.13
CA TYR A 24 4.59 -10.28 0.91
C TYR A 24 4.11 -10.55 -0.51
N PHE A 25 4.75 -11.51 -1.17
CA PHE A 25 4.24 -12.07 -2.41
C PHE A 25 3.77 -13.49 -2.13
N GLU A 26 2.48 -13.76 -2.35
CA GLU A 26 1.90 -15.09 -2.30
C GLU A 26 1.83 -15.66 -3.73
N PRO A 27 2.72 -16.62 -4.09
CA PRO A 27 2.82 -17.11 -5.45
C PRO A 27 1.59 -17.91 -5.89
N SER A 28 0.99 -18.68 -4.95
CA SER A 28 -0.16 -19.57 -5.20
C SER A 28 -1.37 -18.81 -5.73
N ASN A 29 -1.63 -17.63 -5.18
CA ASN A 29 -2.76 -16.78 -5.54
C ASN A 29 -2.33 -15.60 -6.42
N ARG A 30 -1.04 -15.50 -6.76
CA ARG A 30 -0.42 -14.35 -7.45
C ARG A 30 -0.82 -13.02 -6.80
N THR A 31 -0.78 -13.00 -5.47
CA THR A 31 -1.24 -11.88 -4.67
C THR A 31 -0.03 -11.17 -4.08
N TYR A 32 -0.02 -9.85 -4.14
CA TYR A 32 0.88 -9.07 -3.32
C TYR A 32 0.10 -8.48 -2.16
N GLN A 33 0.62 -8.67 -0.95
CA GLN A 33 0.07 -8.11 0.26
C GLN A 33 1.08 -7.14 0.87
N ILE A 34 0.63 -5.95 1.24
CA ILE A 34 1.41 -4.99 2.01
C ILE A 34 0.77 -4.92 3.38
N SER A 35 1.47 -5.36 4.40
CA SER A 35 1.01 -5.33 5.78
C SER A 35 1.76 -4.26 6.54
N VAL A 36 1.05 -3.37 7.20
CA VAL A 36 1.63 -2.37 8.08
C VAL A 36 1.19 -2.71 9.49
N SER A 37 2.14 -3.14 10.31
CA SER A 37 1.88 -3.57 11.68
C SER A 37 2.55 -2.62 12.68
N ASN A 38 1.80 -2.17 13.67
CA ASN A 38 2.31 -1.63 14.92
C ASN A 38 1.93 -2.57 16.09
N ASP A 39 2.26 -2.20 17.32
CA ASP A 39 2.03 -3.06 18.49
C ASP A 39 0.54 -3.38 18.76
N ASP A 40 -0.40 -2.58 18.23
CA ASP A 40 -1.84 -2.69 18.51
C ASP A 40 -2.72 -2.99 17.27
N LEU A 41 -2.20 -2.83 16.05
CA LEU A 41 -3.00 -2.82 14.83
C LEU A 41 -2.21 -3.28 13.60
N VAL A 42 -2.82 -4.18 12.82
CA VAL A 42 -2.29 -4.66 11.53
C VAL A 42 -3.23 -4.21 10.42
N ASN A 43 -2.73 -3.32 9.55
CA ASN A 43 -3.43 -2.92 8.33
C ASN A 43 -2.89 -3.71 7.14
N ASN A 44 -3.77 -4.46 6.47
CA ASN A 44 -3.40 -5.27 5.32
C ASN A 44 -3.96 -4.66 4.03
N PHE A 45 -3.09 -4.43 3.06
CA PHE A 45 -3.42 -3.99 1.71
C PHE A 45 -3.16 -5.15 0.75
N GLN A 46 -4.21 -5.66 0.14
CA GLN A 46 -4.09 -6.78 -0.79
C GLN A 46 -4.34 -6.32 -2.22
N TYR A 47 -3.43 -6.67 -3.12
CA TYR A 47 -3.61 -6.51 -4.55
C TYR A 47 -3.53 -7.88 -5.24
N ASN A 48 -4.65 -8.29 -5.82
CA ASN A 48 -4.74 -9.51 -6.61
C ASN A 48 -4.40 -9.17 -8.06
N PHE A 49 -3.39 -9.83 -8.63
CA PHE A 49 -3.08 -9.62 -10.04
C PHE A 49 -4.13 -10.27 -10.94
N PRO A 50 -4.58 -9.60 -12.02
CA PRO A 50 -5.40 -10.25 -13.03
C PRO A 50 -4.64 -11.44 -13.64
N GLN A 51 -5.35 -12.51 -14.01
CA GLN A 51 -4.75 -13.72 -14.58
C GLN A 51 -4.28 -13.53 -16.04
N GLU A 52 -3.64 -12.41 -16.37
CA GLU A 52 -3.03 -12.22 -17.68
C GLU A 52 -1.67 -12.93 -17.74
N GLU A 53 -1.39 -13.61 -18.86
CA GLU A 53 -0.18 -14.44 -19.05
C GLU A 53 1.15 -13.66 -19.04
N SER A 54 1.13 -12.33 -19.08
CA SER A 54 2.33 -11.49 -19.29
C SER A 54 2.59 -10.42 -18.21
N ILE A 55 2.25 -10.72 -16.95
CA ILE A 55 2.55 -9.78 -15.85
C ILE A 55 4.03 -9.85 -15.48
N THR A 56 4.74 -8.75 -15.71
CA THR A 56 6.15 -8.58 -15.36
C THR A 56 6.32 -7.87 -14.01
N GLN A 57 7.45 -8.08 -13.31
CA GLN A 57 7.74 -7.39 -12.05
C GLN A 57 7.62 -5.85 -12.13
N PRO A 58 8.03 -5.16 -13.22
CA PRO A 58 7.80 -3.72 -13.37
C PRO A 58 6.32 -3.33 -13.39
N ARG A 59 5.46 -4.10 -14.08
CA ARG A 59 4.01 -3.84 -14.14
C ARG A 59 3.35 -4.08 -12.78
N ILE A 60 3.78 -5.13 -12.08
CA ILE A 60 3.40 -5.41 -10.69
C ILE A 60 3.68 -4.22 -9.78
N ARG A 61 4.92 -3.70 -9.84
CA ARG A 61 5.35 -2.57 -9.01
C ARG A 61 4.56 -1.30 -9.31
N ALA A 62 4.30 -1.01 -10.59
CA ALA A 62 3.54 0.16 -11.01
C ALA A 62 2.09 0.12 -10.47
N GLU A 63 1.43 -1.03 -10.54
CA GLU A 63 0.06 -1.20 -10.04
C GLU A 63 0.00 -1.09 -8.52
N LEU A 64 0.95 -1.72 -7.80
CA LEU A 64 1.07 -1.57 -6.34
C LEU A 64 1.28 -0.11 -5.93
N GLN A 65 2.19 0.59 -6.61
CA GLN A 65 2.44 2.00 -6.35
C GLN A 65 1.18 2.86 -6.57
N LYS A 66 0.42 2.59 -7.64
CA LYS A 66 -0.83 3.30 -7.95
C LYS A 66 -1.88 3.05 -6.87
N MET A 67 -2.04 1.80 -6.43
CA MET A 67 -2.94 1.44 -5.33
C MET A 67 -2.56 2.18 -4.04
N LEU A 68 -1.29 2.13 -3.64
CA LEU A 68 -0.82 2.78 -2.41
C LEU A 68 -1.01 4.29 -2.45
N LYS A 69 -0.67 4.95 -3.57
CA LYS A 69 -0.87 6.39 -3.75
C LYS A 69 -2.34 6.78 -3.59
N LYS A 70 -3.26 6.00 -4.17
CA LYS A 70 -4.70 6.23 -4.03
C LYS A 70 -5.14 6.12 -2.57
N TYR A 71 -4.68 5.09 -1.88
CA TYR A 71 -5.04 4.85 -0.48
C TYR A 71 -4.51 5.93 0.45
N ILE A 72 -3.22 6.28 0.35
CA ILE A 72 -2.60 7.35 1.13
C ILE A 72 -3.37 8.66 0.95
N LYS A 73 -3.71 9.01 -0.29
CA LYS A 73 -4.49 10.22 -0.58
C LYS A 73 -5.88 10.19 0.06
N GLN A 74 -6.54 9.03 0.07
CA GLN A 74 -7.83 8.87 0.73
C GLN A 74 -7.70 9.10 2.24
N MET A 75 -6.69 8.51 2.89
CA MET A 75 -6.44 8.74 4.31
C MET A 75 -6.14 10.20 4.64
N GLU A 76 -5.34 10.89 3.81
CA GLU A 76 -5.06 12.33 3.96
C GLU A 76 -6.36 13.15 3.94
N ILE A 77 -7.29 12.81 3.03
CA ILE A 77 -8.61 13.47 2.95
C ILE A 77 -9.44 13.16 4.21
N GLU A 78 -9.51 11.90 4.63
CA GLU A 78 -10.27 11.50 5.82
C GLU A 78 -9.75 12.19 7.09
N GLN A 79 -8.43 12.28 7.27
CA GLN A 79 -7.83 13.03 8.38
C GLN A 79 -8.16 14.52 8.31
N GLU A 80 -8.15 15.12 7.11
CA GLU A 80 -8.52 16.53 6.97
C GLU A 80 -10.00 16.77 7.29
N LEU A 81 -10.89 15.86 6.89
CA LEU A 81 -12.32 15.92 7.22
C LEU A 81 -12.56 15.80 8.73
N MET A 82 -11.86 14.89 9.41
CA MET A 82 -11.91 14.75 10.88
C MET A 82 -11.42 16.03 11.58
N ARG A 83 -10.30 16.61 11.12
CA ARG A 83 -9.77 17.87 11.68
C ARG A 83 -10.72 19.04 11.49
N LYS A 84 -11.51 19.05 10.41
CA LYS A 84 -12.51 20.08 10.12
C LYS A 84 -13.87 19.83 10.81
N GLY A 85 -14.02 18.74 11.57
CA GLY A 85 -15.28 18.37 12.23
C GLY A 85 -16.42 18.11 11.24
N LYS A 86 -16.10 17.65 10.02
CA LYS A 86 -17.06 17.38 8.94
C LYS A 86 -17.42 15.89 8.81
N LEU A 87 -17.15 15.10 9.85
CA LEU A 87 -17.40 13.67 9.97
C LEU A 87 -18.28 13.41 11.18
#